data_AF-A0AA38NJ47-F1
#
_entry.id   AF-A0AA38NJ47-F1
#
_cell.length_a   1.000
_cell.length_b   1.000
_cell.length_c   1.000
_cell.angle_alpha   90.00
_cell.angle_beta   90.00
_cell.angle_gamma   90.00
#
_symmetry.space_group_name_H-M   'P 1'
#
loop_
_entity.id
_entity.type
_entity.pdbx_description
1 polymer ?
#
loop_
_entity_poly.entity_id
_entity_poly.type
_entity_poly.pdbx_seq_one_letter_code
_entity_poly.pdbx_strand_id
1 'polypeptide(L)'
;IYVLKWPSKSPDINPIENAWAELERRLHKLHPAPRSLTQLWTAIETIWYSAEFNEYVIHLYASFPRRIQGLLDKKGRWLKY
;
A
#
# COMPACT_ATOMS: atom_id res chain seq x y z
N ILE A 1 -10.92 -7.06 -19.59
CA ILE A 1 -10.14 -6.20 -18.66
C ILE A 1 -10.83 -4.85 -18.60
N TYR A 2 -11.23 -4.39 -17.42
CA TYR A 2 -11.82 -3.06 -17.23
C TYR A 2 -10.77 -2.15 -16.58
N VAL A 3 -10.57 -0.95 -17.15
CA VAL A 3 -9.59 0.02 -16.67
C VAL A 3 -10.33 1.16 -15.99
N LEU A 4 -10.00 1.45 -14.73
CA LEU A 4 -10.55 2.59 -14.00
C LEU A 4 -10.07 3.90 -14.63
N LYS A 5 -10.98 4.87 -14.77
CA LYS A 5 -10.61 6.23 -15.18
C LYS A 5 -9.79 6.89 -14.07
N TRP A 6 -8.50 7.05 -14.31
CA TRP A 6 -7.56 7.61 -13.33
C TRP A 6 -7.19 9.06 -13.66
N PRO A 7 -7.29 10.01 -12.72
CA PRO A 7 -6.83 11.37 -12.93
C PRO A 7 -5.30 11.44 -13.03
N SER A 8 -4.78 12.22 -13.98
CA SER A 8 -3.33 12.43 -14.12
C SER A 8 -2.73 13.01 -12.84
N LYS A 9 -1.49 12.64 -12.51
CA LYS A 9 -0.72 13.13 -11.34
C LYS A 9 -1.41 12.91 -9.99
N SER A 10 -2.13 11.81 -9.82
CA SER A 10 -2.75 11.42 -8.54
C SER A 10 -2.08 10.17 -7.94
N PRO A 11 -0.79 10.23 -7.56
CA PRO A 11 -0.18 9.17 -6.76
C PRO A 11 -0.93 8.99 -5.44
N ASP A 12 -1.52 10.10 -4.94
CA ASP A 12 -2.42 10.26 -3.80
C ASP A 12 -3.51 9.18 -3.66
N ILE A 13 -3.92 8.61 -4.79
CA ILE A 13 -5.00 7.64 -4.86
C ILE A 13 -4.44 6.22 -5.08
N ASN A 14 -3.18 6.04 -5.49
CA ASN A 14 -2.63 4.74 -5.84
C ASN A 14 -2.39 3.91 -4.56
N PRO A 15 -3.17 2.83 -4.34
CA PRO A 15 -3.06 2.06 -3.11
C PRO A 15 -1.74 1.28 -3.03
N ILE A 16 -1.04 1.06 -4.15
CA ILE A 16 0.19 0.27 -4.13
C ILE A 16 1.30 0.92 -3.29
N GLU A 17 1.37 2.25 -3.25
CA GLU A 17 2.38 2.98 -2.45
C GLU A 17 2.19 2.72 -0.95
N ASN A 18 0.92 2.67 -0.49
CA ASN A 18 0.61 2.33 0.89
C ASN A 18 0.96 0.87 1.22
N ALA A 19 0.72 -0.05 0.28
CA ALA A 19 1.10 -1.45 0.45
C ALA A 19 2.62 -1.62 0.54
N TRP A 20 3.39 -0.92 -0.29
CA TRP A 20 4.85 -0.92 -0.22
C TRP A 20 5.37 -0.36 1.11
N ALA A 21 4.85 0.77 1.56
CA ALA A 21 5.23 1.36 2.84
C ALA A 21 4.94 0.43 4.03
N GLU A 22 3.80 -0.27 4.01
CA GLU A 22 3.46 -1.24 5.06
C GLU A 22 4.35 -2.49 5.01
N LEU A 23 4.68 -2.99 3.82
CA LEU A 23 5.60 -4.11 3.63
C LEU A 23 6.97 -3.79 4.21
N GLU A 24 7.53 -2.62 3.84
CA GLU A 24 8.81 -2.14 4.35
C GLU A 24 8.78 -1.97 5.88
N ARG A 25 7.70 -1.38 6.42
CA ARG A 25 7.51 -1.21 7.87
C ARG A 25 7.49 -2.55 8.62
N ARG A 26 6.92 -3.60 8.03
CA ARG A 26 6.89 -4.95 8.63
C ARG A 26 8.24 -5.63 8.51
N LEU A 27 8.91 -5.49 7.37
CA LEU A 27 10.26 -6.00 7.14
C LEU A 27 11.26 -5.44 8.17
N HIS A 28 11.21 -4.13 8.43
CA HIS A 28 12.07 -3.49 9.44
C HIS A 28 11.83 -3.97 10.87
N LYS A 29 10.67 -4.57 11.17
CA LYS A 29 10.34 -5.13 12.48
C LYS A 29 10.79 -6.59 12.64
N LEU A 30 11.33 -7.22 11.59
CA LEU A 30 11.81 -8.59 11.69
C LEU A 30 13.10 -8.66 12.52
N HIS A 31 13.12 -9.60 13.46
CA HIS A 31 14.28 -9.91 14.28
C HIS A 31 14.51 -11.43 14.29
N PRO A 32 15.69 -11.92 13.86
CA PRO A 32 16.80 -11.14 13.29
C PRO A 32 16.44 -10.55 11.92
N ALA A 33 17.06 -9.41 11.58
CA ALA A 33 16.92 -8.84 10.25
C ALA A 33 17.54 -9.78 9.18
N PRO A 34 16.97 -9.86 7.97
CA PRO A 34 17.56 -10.63 6.87
C PRO A 34 18.98 -10.17 6.55
N ARG A 35 19.92 -11.10 6.38
CA ARG A 35 21.34 -10.82 6.11
C ARG A 35 21.81 -11.24 4.73
N SER A 36 20.93 -11.81 3.91
CA SER A 36 21.20 -12.18 2.52
C SER A 36 20.01 -11.84 1.63
N LEU A 37 20.24 -11.74 0.32
CA LEU A 37 19.18 -11.49 -0.66
C LEU A 37 18.12 -12.60 -0.63
N THR A 38 18.54 -13.86 -0.46
CA THR A 38 17.60 -14.99 -0.31
C THR A 38 16.72 -14.83 0.91
N GLN A 39 17.30 -14.51 2.07
CA GLN A 39 16.52 -14.29 3.30
C GLN A 39 15.58 -13.10 3.16
N LEU A 40 16.02 -12.03 2.49
CA LEU A 40 15.19 -10.85 2.23
C LEU A 40 14.00 -11.21 1.33
N TRP A 41 14.24 -11.96 0.26
CA TRP A 41 13.18 -12.39 -0.66
C TRP A 41 12.15 -13.26 0.05
N THR A 42 12.61 -14.29 0.78
CA THR A 42 11.72 -15.16 1.57
C THR A 42 10.93 -14.36 2.60
N ALA A 43 11.55 -13.38 3.28
CA ALA A 43 10.86 -12.53 4.24
C ALA A 43 9.78 -11.67 3.58
N ILE A 44 10.06 -11.08 2.42
CA ILE A 44 9.10 -10.30 1.64
C ILE A 44 7.92 -11.18 1.22
N GLU A 45 8.17 -12.35 0.63
CA GLU A 45 7.11 -13.29 0.24
C GLU A 45 6.26 -13.71 1.43
N THR A 46 6.90 -14.06 2.55
CA THR A 46 6.20 -14.47 3.78
C THR A 46 5.27 -13.36 4.28
N ILE A 47 5.75 -12.11 4.33
CA ILE A 47 4.90 -10.99 4.75
C ILE A 47 3.79 -10.75 3.74
N TRP A 48 4.11 -10.73 2.45
CA TRP A 48 3.16 -10.42 1.38
C TRP A 48 1.99 -11.40 1.33
N TYR A 49 2.27 -12.70 1.51
CA TYR A 49 1.25 -13.75 1.51
C TYR A 49 0.64 -14.03 2.90
N SER A 50 1.00 -13.25 3.93
CA SER A 50 0.42 -13.40 5.27
C SER A 50 -1.05 -12.95 5.33
N ALA A 51 -1.83 -13.57 6.21
CA ALA A 51 -3.22 -13.20 6.42
C ALA A 51 -3.36 -11.76 6.91
N GLU A 52 -2.43 -11.32 7.75
CA GLU A 52 -2.40 -9.98 8.35
C GLU A 52 -2.07 -8.89 7.32
N PHE A 53 -1.27 -9.21 6.29
CA PHE A 53 -1.02 -8.27 5.20
C PHE A 53 -2.23 -8.22 4.25
N ASN A 54 -2.85 -9.37 3.97
CA ASN A 54 -4.09 -9.42 3.21
C ASN A 54 -5.22 -8.61 3.87
N GLU A 55 -5.39 -8.71 5.19
CA GLU A 55 -6.36 -7.90 5.95
C GLU A 55 -6.06 -6.40 5.83
N TYR A 56 -4.79 -5.99 5.95
CA TYR A 56 -4.37 -4.62 5.73
C TYR A 56 -4.76 -4.11 4.33
N VAL A 57 -4.50 -4.92 3.29
CA VAL A 57 -4.84 -4.59 1.90
C VAL A 57 -6.36 -4.44 1.72
N ILE A 58 -7.17 -5.32 2.32
CA ILE A 58 -8.63 -5.20 2.30
C ILE A 58 -9.08 -3.86 2.90
N HIS A 59 -8.54 -3.47 4.05
CA HIS A 59 -8.85 -2.17 4.67
C HIS A 59 -8.39 -0.98 3.84
N LEU A 60 -7.24 -1.12 3.17
CA LEU A 60 -6.71 -0.11 2.26
C LEU A 60 -7.69 0.13 1.10
N TYR A 61 -8.19 -0.93 0.46
CA TYR A 61 -9.23 -0.83 -0.57
C TYR A 61 -10.55 -0.28 -0.01
N ALA A 62 -10.96 -0.68 1.19
CA ALA A 62 -12.18 -0.14 1.81
C ALA A 62 -12.08 1.38 2.09
N SER A 63 -10.86 1.92 2.24
CA SER A 63 -10.64 3.36 2.43
C SER A 63 -10.77 4.19 1.15
N PHE A 64 -10.81 3.55 -0.02
CA PHE A 64 -10.75 4.20 -1.32
C PHE A 64 -11.85 5.24 -1.58
N PRO A 65 -13.14 4.96 -1.31
CA PRO A 65 -14.20 5.93 -1.53
C PRO A 65 -13.98 7.22 -0.72
N ARG A 66 -13.47 7.09 0.51
CA ARG A 66 -13.17 8.23 1.38
C ARG A 66 -12.02 9.09 0.84
N ARG A 67 -10.97 8.45 0.30
CA ARG A 67 -9.83 9.13 -0.32
C ARG A 67 -10.26 9.88 -1.58
N ILE A 68 -11.07 9.25 -2.42
CA ILE A 68 -11.66 9.90 -3.60
C ILE A 68 -12.50 11.11 -3.19
N GLN A 69 -13.35 10.97 -2.17
CA GLN A 69 -14.15 12.09 -1.67
C GLN A 69 -13.27 13.23 -1.19
N GLY A 70 -12.21 12.94 -0.42
CA GLY A 70 -11.26 13.97 0.01
C GLY A 70 -10.57 14.68 -1.15
N LEU A 71 -10.25 13.97 -2.24
CA LEU A 71 -9.70 14.57 -3.46
C LEU A 71 -10.69 15.54 -4.12
N LEU A 72 -11.96 15.15 -4.19
CA LEU A 72 -13.05 15.98 -4.73
C LEU A 72 -13.26 17.23 -3.87
N ASP A 73 -13.29 17.09 -2.55
CA ASP A 73 -13.47 18.19 -1.60
C ASP A 73 -12.32 19.20 -1.72
N LYS A 74 -11.10 18.71 -1.97
CA LYS A 74 -9.92 19.56 -2.22
C LYS A 74 -9.84 20.11 -3.65
N LYS A 75 -10.84 19.87 -4.50
CA LYS A 75 -10.88 20.29 -5.91
C LYS A 75 -9.63 19.83 -6.68
N GLY A 76 -9.16 18.61 -6.43
CA GLY A 76 -7.97 18.05 -7.07
C GLY A 76 -6.62 18.53 -6.51
N ARG A 77 -6.61 19.24 -5.36
CA ARG A 77 -5.37 19.55 -4.63
C ARG A 77 -4.96 18.37 -3.74
N TRP A 78 -3.66 18.30 -3.45
CA TRP A 78 -3.00 17.21 -2.72
C TRP A 78 -3.72 16.78 -1.44
N LEU A 79 -3.88 15.47 -1.28
CA LEU A 79 -4.31 14.88 -0.02
C LEU A 79 -3.11 14.82 0.93
N LYS A 80 -3.35 15.06 2.23
CA LYS A 80 -2.29 14.78 3.22
C LYS A 80 -2.33 13.28 3.46
N TYR A 81 -1.21 12.62 3.18
CA TYR A 81 -0.92 11.27 3.61
C TYR A 81 -0.50 11.23 5.07
#